data_AF-B9TDZ6-F1
#
_entry.id   AF-B9TDZ6-F1
#
_cell.length_a   1.000
_cell.length_b   1.000
_cell.length_c   1.000
_cell.angle_alpha   90.00
_cell.angle_beta   90.00
_cell.angle_gamma   90.00
#
_symmetry.space_group_name_H-M   'P 1'
#
loop_
_entity.id
_entity.type
_entity.pdbx_description
1 polymer ?
#
loop_
_entity_poly.entity_id
_entity_poly.type
_entity_poly.pdbx_seq_one_letter_code
_entity_poly.pdbx_strand_id
1 'polypeptide(L)'
;RDFTNYANEGTNSGTTYNIERTYESWLPQLGARYRITNDDQIFASYAKNFRAAPNFVFATTGSNVVINAAGQAVLVRDAQPETSWNLDVGYRHQGSILTTSATVFSVDYKNRQANSTDPNTLTSTYRNV
;
A
#
# COMPACT_ATOMS: atom_id res chain seq x y z
N ARG A 1 7.80 -10.46 -4.14
CA ARG A 1 8.90 -9.54 -3.78
C ARG A 1 10.08 -10.44 -3.50
N ASP A 2 11.13 -10.29 -4.28
CA ASP A 2 12.41 -10.95 -4.06
C ASP A 2 13.38 -9.86 -3.57
N PHE A 3 13.96 -10.06 -2.39
CA PHE A 3 14.86 -9.11 -1.75
C PHE A 3 16.11 -9.83 -1.25
N THR A 4 17.26 -9.38 -1.75
CA THR A 4 18.56 -9.81 -1.25
C THR A 4 19.19 -8.64 -0.51
N ASN A 5 19.67 -8.92 0.70
CA ASN A 5 20.57 -8.04 1.43
C ASN A 5 21.96 -8.65 1.38
N TYR A 6 22.96 -7.93 0.92
CA TYR A 6 24.37 -8.30 1.06
C TYR A 6 24.96 -7.71 2.33
N ALA A 7 25.89 -8.44 2.96
CA ALA A 7 26.52 -8.05 4.22
C ALA A 7 27.14 -6.63 4.23
N ASN A 8 27.49 -6.09 3.07
CA ASN A 8 28.10 -4.78 2.87
C ASN A 8 27.13 -3.65 2.45
N GLU A 9 25.82 -3.91 2.35
CA GLU A 9 24.83 -2.95 1.82
C GLU A 9 24.35 -1.89 2.83
N GLY A 10 24.70 -1.98 4.12
CA GLY A 10 24.30 -0.94 5.06
C GLY A 10 24.44 -1.28 6.54
N THR A 11 23.92 -0.37 7.37
CA THR A 11 23.94 -0.45 8.83
C THR A 11 23.29 -1.73 9.32
N ASN A 12 23.97 -2.45 10.21
CA ASN A 12 23.49 -3.72 10.80
C ASN A 12 23.21 -4.85 9.79
N SER A 13 23.68 -4.72 8.54
CA SER A 13 23.56 -5.78 7.53
C SER A 13 24.32 -7.03 7.98
N GLY A 14 25.67 -6.98 8.02
CA GLY A 14 26.55 -7.96 8.66
C GLY A 14 26.48 -9.41 8.17
N THR A 15 25.49 -9.74 7.34
CA THR A 15 25.14 -11.09 6.89
C THR A 15 24.38 -10.97 5.58
N THR A 16 24.78 -11.75 4.58
CA THR A 16 24.03 -11.85 3.33
C THR A 16 22.83 -12.77 3.51
N TYR A 17 21.63 -12.33 3.12
CA TYR A 17 20.42 -13.14 3.16
C TYR A 17 19.47 -12.76 2.01
N ASN A 18 18.55 -13.68 1.69
CA ASN A 18 17.50 -13.46 0.72
C ASN A 18 16.13 -13.76 1.36
N ILE A 19 15.16 -12.89 1.13
CA ILE A 19 13.77 -13.04 1.56
C ILE A 19 12.88 -12.91 0.32
N GLU A 20 12.18 -13.99 0.00
CA GLU A 20 11.18 -14.02 -1.06
C GLU A 20 9.77 -14.13 -0.47
N ARG A 21 8.88 -13.24 -0.91
CA ARG A 21 7.46 -13.19 -0.49
C ARG A 21 6.54 -12.96 -1.67
N THR A 22 5.64 -13.91 -1.92
CA THR A 22 4.58 -13.76 -2.93
C THR A 22 3.31 -13.26 -2.25
N TYR A 23 2.63 -12.32 -2.90
CA TYR A 23 1.37 -11.77 -2.42
C TYR A 23 0.38 -11.71 -3.57
N GLU A 24 -0.85 -12.12 -3.28
CA GLU A 24 -1.91 -12.19 -4.27
C GLU A 24 -3.20 -11.62 -3.68
N SER A 25 -3.99 -10.98 -4.53
CA SER A 25 -5.32 -10.51 -4.17
C SER A 25 -6.17 -10.42 -5.42
N TRP A 26 -7.40 -10.93 -5.34
CA TRP A 26 -8.44 -10.65 -6.32
C TRP A 26 -8.90 -9.19 -6.21
N LEU A 27 -9.02 -8.50 -7.35
CA LEU A 27 -9.30 -7.07 -7.48
C LEU A 27 -10.53 -6.82 -8.38
N PRO A 28 -11.75 -7.05 -7.88
CA PRO A 28 -12.96 -6.71 -8.62
C PRO A 28 -13.10 -5.19 -8.75
N GLN A 29 -13.69 -4.78 -9.86
CA GLN A 29 -14.07 -3.40 -10.13
C GLN A 29 -15.42 -3.37 -10.84
N LEU A 30 -16.28 -2.47 -10.38
CA LEU A 30 -17.57 -2.16 -10.98
C LEU A 30 -17.65 -0.66 -11.25
N GLY A 31 -18.18 -0.28 -12.40
CA GLY A 31 -18.44 1.10 -12.75
C GLY A 31 -19.74 1.24 -13.49
N ALA A 32 -20.50 2.29 -13.19
CA ALA A 32 -21.72 2.64 -13.87
C ALA A 32 -21.72 4.12 -14.23
N ARG A 33 -22.33 4.43 -15.37
CA ARG A 33 -22.52 5.81 -15.82
C ARG A 33 -23.90 5.94 -16.42
N TYR A 34 -24.59 7.01 -16.04
CA TYR A 34 -25.86 7.37 -16.62
C TYR A 34 -25.80 8.79 -17.18
N ARG A 35 -26.23 8.92 -18.43
CA ARG A 35 -26.30 10.21 -19.13
C ARG A 35 -27.71 10.78 -18.93
N ILE A 36 -27.80 11.89 -18.20
CA ILE A 36 -29.06 12.55 -17.85
C ILE A 36 -29.54 13.41 -19.04
N THR A 37 -28.62 14.19 -19.62
CA THR A 37 -28.84 15.01 -20.82
C THR A 37 -27.68 14.77 -21.81
N ASN A 38 -27.68 15.38 -22.99
CA ASN A 38 -26.54 15.23 -23.89
C ASN A 38 -25.20 15.72 -23.30
N ASP A 39 -25.27 16.68 -22.37
CA ASP A 39 -24.09 17.34 -21.78
C ASP A 39 -23.86 16.89 -20.33
N ASP A 40 -24.83 16.25 -19.68
CA ASP A 40 -24.80 15.89 -18.26
C ASP A 40 -24.75 14.38 -18.02
N GLN A 41 -23.83 13.95 -17.17
CA GLN A 41 -23.71 12.56 -16.75
C GLN A 41 -23.43 12.44 -15.25
N ILE A 42 -23.99 11.40 -14.64
CA ILE A 42 -23.58 10.91 -13.32
C ILE A 42 -22.82 9.60 -13.50
N PHE A 43 -21.89 9.34 -12.58
CA PHE A 43 -21.09 8.13 -12.59
C PHE A 43 -20.82 7.66 -11.17
N ALA A 44 -20.62 6.36 -11.03
CA ALA A 44 -20.15 5.73 -9.81
C ALA A 44 -19.15 4.62 -10.14
N SER A 45 -18.12 4.46 -9.31
CA SER A 45 -17.19 3.33 -9.38
C SER A 45 -16.94 2.76 -8.00
N TYR A 46 -16.89 1.44 -7.92
CA TYR A 46 -16.51 0.69 -6.73
C TYR A 46 -15.44 -0.32 -7.08
N ALA A 47 -14.25 -0.18 -6.52
CA ALA A 47 -13.08 -0.96 -6.89
C ALA A 47 -12.29 -1.40 -5.68
N LYS A 48 -11.73 -2.61 -5.74
CA LYS A 48 -10.74 -3.06 -4.77
C LYS A 48 -9.33 -2.83 -5.29
N ASN A 49 -8.48 -2.21 -4.48
CA ASN A 49 -7.06 -2.00 -4.74
C ASN A 49 -6.19 -2.79 -3.77
N PHE A 50 -4.93 -2.98 -4.15
CA PHE A 50 -3.95 -3.77 -3.42
C PHE A 50 -2.56 -3.17 -3.51
N ARG A 51 -1.85 -3.17 -2.38
CA ARG A 51 -0.46 -2.75 -2.26
C ARG A 51 0.32 -3.79 -1.46
N ALA A 52 1.19 -4.52 -2.16
CA ALA A 52 2.13 -5.43 -1.51
C ALA A 52 3.08 -4.68 -0.57
N ALA A 53 3.63 -5.38 0.42
CA ALA A 53 4.66 -4.83 1.28
C ALA A 53 5.88 -4.37 0.43
N PRO A 54 6.45 -3.19 0.71
CA PRO A 54 7.59 -2.67 -0.04
C PRO A 54 8.88 -3.37 0.37
N ASN A 55 9.88 -3.46 -0.53
CA ASN A 55 11.10 -4.23 -0.29
C ASN A 55 11.90 -3.78 0.94
N PHE A 56 11.85 -2.49 1.29
CA PHE A 56 12.63 -1.96 2.42
C PHE A 56 12.22 -2.54 3.78
N VAL A 57 11.03 -3.16 3.90
CA VAL A 57 10.62 -3.84 5.15
C VAL A 57 11.46 -5.09 5.42
N PHE A 58 12.17 -5.60 4.40
CA PHE A 58 13.05 -6.74 4.51
C PHE A 58 14.51 -6.35 4.71
N ALA A 59 14.84 -5.05 4.69
CA ALA A 59 16.19 -4.57 4.96
C ALA A 59 16.44 -4.46 6.48
N THR A 60 17.70 -4.63 6.89
CA THR A 60 18.17 -4.44 8.28
C THR A 60 18.21 -2.99 8.73
N THR A 61 18.11 -2.04 7.79
CA THR A 61 18.01 -0.60 8.09
C THR A 61 16.67 -0.24 8.72
N GLY A 62 15.62 -1.02 8.48
CA GLY A 62 14.35 -0.95 9.19
C GLY A 62 14.34 -1.94 10.35
N SER A 63 13.68 -1.61 11.46
CA SER A 63 13.56 -2.48 12.65
C SER A 63 12.63 -3.70 12.45
N ASN A 64 12.40 -4.08 11.19
CA ASN A 64 11.55 -5.20 10.79
C ASN A 64 12.35 -6.51 10.67
N VAL A 65 13.63 -6.44 10.28
CA VAL A 65 14.55 -7.58 10.22
C VAL A 65 15.72 -7.34 11.17
N VAL A 66 16.06 -8.34 11.98
CA VAL A 66 17.22 -8.31 12.87
C VAL A 66 18.12 -9.50 12.61
N ILE A 67 19.43 -9.32 12.78
CA ILE A 67 20.39 -10.41 12.79
C ILE A 67 20.48 -10.97 14.21
N ASN A 68 20.17 -12.26 14.39
CA ASN A 68 20.24 -12.90 15.70
C ASN A 68 21.71 -13.18 16.11
N ALA A 69 21.93 -13.64 17.35
CA ALA A 69 23.28 -13.97 17.86
C ALA A 69 23.99 -15.08 17.06
N ALA A 70 23.26 -15.89 16.28
CA ALA A 70 23.80 -16.91 15.39
C ALA A 70 24.13 -16.38 13.99
N GLY A 71 24.01 -15.07 13.74
CA GLY A 71 24.28 -14.45 12.44
C GLY A 71 23.20 -14.73 11.39
N GLN A 72 21.95 -15.00 11.80
CA GLN A 72 20.84 -15.28 10.89
C GLN A 72 19.86 -14.11 10.85
N ALA A 73 19.38 -13.76 9.65
CA ALA A 73 18.34 -12.76 9.48
C ALA A 73 16.97 -13.32 9.91
N VAL A 74 16.31 -12.62 10.83
CA VAL A 74 14.99 -12.97 11.35
C VAL A 74 14.04 -11.82 11.08
N LEU A 75 12.95 -12.11 10.35
CA LEU A 75 11.85 -11.17 10.14
C LEU A 75 11.00 -11.10 11.42
N VAL A 76 11.19 -10.04 12.21
CA VAL A 76 10.53 -9.85 13.51
C VAL A 76 9.16 -9.20 13.35
N ARG A 77 8.97 -8.43 12.26
CA ARG A 77 7.71 -7.76 11.93
C ARG A 77 7.44 -7.89 10.45
N ASP A 78 6.49 -8.76 10.10
CA ASP A 78 6.04 -8.96 8.74
C ASP A 78 4.88 -8.02 8.41
N ALA A 79 5.08 -7.13 7.42
CA ALA A 79 4.04 -6.22 6.97
C ALA A 79 3.12 -6.96 5.98
N GLN A 80 1.85 -7.09 6.33
CA GLN A 80 0.86 -7.68 5.44
C GLN A 80 0.53 -6.72 4.29
N PRO A 81 0.11 -7.23 3.12
CA PRO A 81 -0.40 -6.38 2.06
C PRO A 81 -1.57 -5.51 2.52
N GLU A 82 -1.55 -4.26 2.07
CA GLU A 82 -2.64 -3.29 2.25
C GLU A 82 -3.66 -3.50 1.13
N THR A 83 -4.94 -3.54 1.47
CA THR A 83 -6.02 -3.52 0.49
C THR A 83 -6.95 -2.36 0.77
N SER A 84 -7.58 -1.81 -0.26
CA SER A 84 -8.61 -0.79 -0.07
C SER A 84 -9.81 -1.03 -0.95
N TRP A 85 -10.98 -0.65 -0.46
CA TRP A 85 -12.19 -0.50 -1.28
C TRP A 85 -12.44 0.98 -1.51
N ASN A 86 -12.50 1.36 -2.77
CA ASN A 86 -12.65 2.74 -3.21
C ASN A 86 -14.04 2.90 -3.82
N LEU A 87 -14.84 3.82 -3.28
CA LEU A 87 -16.11 4.25 -3.84
C LEU A 87 -15.96 5.69 -4.32
N ASP A 88 -16.22 5.94 -5.60
CA ASP A 88 -16.29 7.27 -6.18
C ASP A 88 -17.68 7.48 -6.76
N VAL A 89 -18.32 8.60 -6.45
CA VAL A 89 -19.61 8.99 -7.04
C VAL A 89 -19.48 10.44 -7.50
N GLY A 90 -19.86 10.70 -8.74
CA GLY A 90 -19.68 12.04 -9.30
C GLY A 90 -20.68 12.41 -10.37
N TYR A 91 -20.64 13.69 -10.68
CA TYR A 91 -21.39 14.35 -11.73
C TYR A 91 -20.40 15.07 -12.66
N ARG A 92 -20.70 15.07 -13.95
CA ARG A 92 -19.93 15.79 -14.97
C ARG A 92 -20.87 16.48 -15.94
N HIS A 93 -20.61 17.75 -16.17
CA HIS A 93 -21.18 18.58 -17.22
C HIS A 93 -20.11 18.83 -18.30
N GLN A 94 -20.44 18.62 -19.56
CA GLN A 94 -19.54 18.82 -20.69
C GLN A 94 -20.29 19.52 -21.83
N GLY A 95 -20.39 20.85 -21.75
CA GLY A 95 -20.95 21.70 -22.79
C GLY A 95 -19.88 22.38 -23.65
N SER A 96 -20.32 23.12 -24.66
CA SER A 96 -19.45 23.87 -25.59
C SER A 96 -18.76 25.08 -24.95
N ILE A 97 -19.35 25.65 -23.89
CA ILE A 97 -18.85 26.85 -23.20
C ILE A 97 -18.19 26.51 -21.86
N LEU A 98 -18.63 25.44 -21.18
CA LEU A 98 -18.18 25.06 -19.85
C LEU A 98 -18.10 23.55 -19.71
N THR A 99 -16.99 23.06 -19.15
CA THR A 99 -16.83 21.66 -18.72
C THR A 99 -16.47 21.65 -17.25
N THR A 100 -17.27 20.96 -16.44
CA THR A 100 -17.06 20.86 -14.99
C THR A 100 -17.40 19.47 -14.48
N SER A 101 -16.82 19.10 -13.34
CA SER A 101 -17.15 17.85 -12.66
C SER A 101 -16.95 17.98 -11.17
N ALA A 102 -17.77 17.28 -10.41
CA ALA A 102 -17.63 17.14 -8.97
C ALA A 102 -17.72 15.65 -8.61
N THR A 103 -16.84 15.19 -7.73
CA THR A 103 -16.78 13.80 -7.27
C THR A 103 -16.63 13.79 -5.76
N VAL A 104 -17.43 12.96 -5.10
CA VAL A 104 -17.23 12.56 -3.70
C VAL A 104 -16.62 11.17 -3.68
N PHE A 105 -15.66 10.94 -2.79
CA PHE A 105 -14.96 9.67 -2.68
C PHE A 105 -14.96 9.17 -1.24
N SER A 106 -14.93 7.85 -1.09
CA SER A 106 -14.74 7.15 0.18
C SER A 106 -13.77 6.00 -0.03
N VAL A 107 -12.83 5.82 0.88
CA VAL A 107 -11.85 4.74 0.82
C VAL A 107 -11.81 4.03 2.16
N ASP A 108 -12.12 2.74 2.15
CA ASP A 108 -11.98 1.86 3.30
C ASP A 108 -10.69 1.06 3.16
N TYR A 109 -9.77 1.23 4.12
CA TYR A 109 -8.47 0.57 4.12
C TYR A 109 -8.46 -0.59 5.10
N LYS A 110 -7.89 -1.72 4.66
CA LYS A 110 -7.55 -2.85 5.52
C LYS A 110 -6.05 -3.07 5.50
N ASN A 111 -5.49 -3.27 6.69
CA ASN A 111 -4.06 -3.46 6.91
C ASN A 111 -3.23 -2.29 6.37
N ARG A 112 -3.63 -1.05 6.67
CA ARG A 112 -2.96 0.13 6.13
C ARG A 112 -1.50 0.11 6.58
N GLN A 113 -0.57 0.17 5.65
CA GLN A 113 0.85 0.10 5.94
C GLN A 113 1.39 1.51 6.22
N ALA A 114 1.94 1.71 7.42
CA ALA A 114 2.48 2.97 7.88
C ALA A 114 3.73 2.78 8.76
N ASN A 115 4.55 3.83 8.84
CA ASN A 115 5.57 3.91 9.88
C ASN A 115 4.92 4.28 11.21
N SER A 116 5.24 3.54 12.25
CA SER A 116 4.82 3.82 13.61
C SER A 116 6.06 3.91 14.50
N THR A 117 6.19 5.05 15.17
CA THR A 117 7.26 5.33 16.14
C THR A 117 6.77 5.00 17.53
N ASP A 118 7.51 4.16 18.25
CA ASP A 118 7.26 3.93 19.67
C ASP A 118 7.88 5.09 20.48
N PRO A 119 7.08 5.85 21.26
CA PRO A 119 7.57 6.99 22.02
C PRO A 119 8.52 6.60 23.17
N ASN A 120 8.48 5.34 23.65
CA ASN A 120 9.34 4.89 24.75
C ASN A 120 10.73 4.44 24.26
N THR A 121 10.79 3.86 23.06
CA THR A 121 12.04 3.34 22.47
C THR A 121 12.58 4.21 21.34
N LEU A 122 11.85 5.26 20.94
CA LEU A 122 12.13 6.16 19.81
C LEU A 122 12.42 5.43 18.49
N THR A 123 11.97 4.18 18.37
CA THR A 123 12.23 3.32 17.23
C THR A 123 11.05 3.38 16.27
N SER A 124 11.33 3.62 14.98
CA SER A 124 10.33 3.62 13.92
C SER A 124 10.28 2.26 13.23
N THR A 125 9.09 1.68 13.13
CA THR A 125 8.87 0.38 12.49
C THR A 125 7.78 0.49 11.43
N TYR A 126 7.97 -0.20 10.31
CA TYR A 126 6.94 -0.28 9.27
C TYR A 126 5.96 -1.41 9.60
N ARG A 127 4.69 -1.08 9.80
CA ARG A 127 3.67 -2.06 10.21
C ARG A 127 2.31 -1.74 9.63
N ASN A 128 1.41 -2.72 9.71
CA ASN A 128 -0.01 -2.46 9.51
C ASN A 128 -0.57 -1.72 10.74
N VAL A 129 -1.39 -0.70 10.47
CA VAL A 129 -2.16 0.11 11.44
C VAL A 129 -3.65 -0.03 11.20
#